data_AF-A0A7X6DA12-F1
#
_entry.id   AF-A0A7X6DA12-F1
#
_cell.length_a   1.000
_cell.length_b   1.000
_cell.length_c   1.000
_cell.angle_alpha   90.00
_cell.angle_beta   90.00
_cell.angle_gamma   90.00
#
_symmetry.space_group_name_H-M   'P 1'
#
loop_
_entity.id
_entity.type
_entity.pdbx_description
1 polymer ?
#
loop_
_entity_poly.entity_id
_entity_poly.type
_entity_poly.pdbx_seq_one_letter_code
_entity_poly.pdbx_strand_id
1 'polypeptide(L)'
;MGKYFNYVGPILTDTEYHGMGNPPEYLQVKLDNNVPFRIYCKMDDSCWEEVSKDKRLELIEEYSEKKRKLPKSDYRYYSYDFYLSSLGVR
;
A
#
# COMPACT_ATOMS: atom_id res chain seq x y z
N MET A 1 8.24 -12.08 -19.56
CA MET A 1 8.55 -11.77 -18.14
C MET A 1 7.58 -10.69 -17.70
N GLY A 2 6.81 -10.93 -16.65
CA GLY A 2 5.88 -9.92 -16.12
C GLY A 2 6.65 -8.74 -15.54
N LYS A 3 6.13 -7.52 -15.74
CA LYS A 3 6.62 -6.32 -15.06
C LYS A 3 6.01 -6.26 -13.66
N TYR A 4 6.80 -5.80 -12.70
CA TYR A 4 6.35 -5.60 -11.32
C TYR A 4 6.30 -4.11 -11.03
N PHE A 5 5.30 -3.67 -10.29
CA PHE A 5 5.14 -2.27 -9.94
C PHE A 5 5.01 -2.11 -8.44
N ASN A 6 5.83 -1.25 -7.84
CA ASN A 6 5.64 -0.87 -6.46
C ASN A 6 4.72 0.35 -6.40
N TYR A 7 3.77 0.33 -5.48
CA TYR A 7 3.12 1.58 -5.11
C TYR A 7 4.13 2.43 -4.34
N VAL A 8 4.28 3.70 -4.70
CA VAL A 8 5.16 4.68 -4.04
C VAL A 8 4.41 5.99 -3.73
N GLY A 9 3.12 6.03 -4.02
CA GLY A 9 2.26 7.18 -3.80
C GLY A 9 1.88 7.41 -2.32
N PRO A 10 1.23 8.54 -2.03
CA PRO A 10 0.73 8.84 -0.70
C PRO A 10 -0.40 7.88 -0.30
N ILE A 11 -0.40 7.42 0.95
CA ILE A 11 -1.50 6.67 1.57
C ILE A 11 -2.08 7.54 2.66
N LEU A 12 -3.40 7.73 2.64
CA LEU A 12 -4.13 8.46 3.67
C LEU A 12 -4.96 7.49 4.51
N THR A 13 -5.02 7.77 5.80
CA THR A 13 -6.03 7.22 6.71
C THR A 13 -7.39 7.87 6.46
N ASP A 14 -8.44 7.25 7.00
CA ASP A 14 -9.81 7.78 6.95
C ASP A 14 -9.89 9.21 7.52
N THR A 15 -9.24 9.48 8.65
CA THR A 15 -9.19 10.82 9.26
C THR A 15 -8.50 11.84 8.36
N GLU A 16 -7.37 11.49 7.74
CA GLU A 16 -6.62 12.39 6.85
C GLU A 16 -7.41 12.69 5.58
N TYR A 17 -7.96 11.66 4.92
CA TYR A 17 -8.75 11.80 3.70
C TYR A 17 -9.98 12.70 3.92
N HIS A 18 -10.74 12.45 5.00
CA HIS A 18 -11.91 13.27 5.33
C HIS A 18 -11.51 14.67 5.80
N GLY A 19 -10.39 14.81 6.52
CA GLY A 19 -9.82 16.11 6.91
C GLY A 19 -9.42 16.99 5.72
N MET A 20 -9.10 16.39 4.57
CA MET A 20 -8.80 17.08 3.31
C MET A 20 -10.05 17.40 2.47
N GLY A 21 -11.25 17.05 2.92
CA GLY A 21 -12.49 17.33 2.19
C GLY A 21 -12.85 16.34 1.10
N ASN A 22 -12.39 15.08 1.21
CA ASN A 22 -12.68 13.99 0.26
C ASN A 22 -12.12 14.22 -1.15
N PRO A 23 -10.79 14.35 -1.31
CA PRO A 23 -10.16 14.61 -2.59
C PRO A 23 -10.44 13.49 -3.62
N PRO A 24 -10.97 13.80 -4.82
CA PRO A 24 -11.44 12.80 -5.79
C PRO A 24 -10.32 11.95 -6.43
N GLU A 25 -9.07 12.39 -6.36
CA GLU A 25 -7.91 11.66 -6.89
C GLU A 25 -7.46 10.47 -6.02
N TYR A 26 -8.10 10.29 -4.86
CA TYR A 26 -7.85 9.17 -3.96
C TYR A 26 -8.96 8.13 -4.07
N LEU A 27 -8.55 6.86 -4.13
CA LEU A 27 -9.45 5.71 -4.14
C LEU A 27 -9.36 4.98 -2.81
N GLN A 28 -10.51 4.68 -2.21
CA GLN A 28 -10.58 3.83 -1.03
C GLN A 28 -10.11 2.42 -1.41
N VAL A 29 -9.02 1.98 -0.82
CA VAL A 29 -8.55 0.60 -0.98
C VAL A 29 -9.06 -0.23 0.17
N LYS A 30 -9.90 -1.21 -0.15
CA LYS A 30 -10.37 -2.19 0.82
C LYS A 30 -9.30 -3.26 0.99
N LEU A 31 -8.57 -3.17 2.10
CA LEU A 31 -7.80 -4.30 2.61
C LEU A 31 -8.78 -5.31 3.23
N ASP A 32 -8.32 -6.54 3.50
CA ASP A 32 -9.08 -7.68 4.04
C ASP A 32 -10.35 -7.26 4.85
N ASN A 33 -11.48 -7.96 4.69
CA ASN A 33 -12.74 -7.61 5.34
C ASN A 33 -12.66 -7.41 6.87
N ASN A 34 -11.61 -7.90 7.52
CA ASN A 34 -11.36 -7.74 8.95
C ASN A 34 -10.54 -6.49 9.34
N VAL A 35 -10.19 -5.61 8.39
CA VAL A 35 -9.46 -4.37 8.71
C VAL A 35 -10.42 -3.35 9.34
N PRO A 36 -10.14 -2.83 10.55
CA PRO A 36 -11.04 -1.92 11.25
C PRO A 36 -11.00 -0.48 10.73
N PHE A 37 -10.20 -0.19 9.71
CA PHE A 37 -10.04 1.15 9.14
C PHE A 37 -9.88 1.09 7.62
N ARG A 38 -10.16 2.23 6.98
CA ARG A 38 -10.02 2.42 5.54
C ARG A 38 -8.69 3.12 5.24
N ILE A 39 -8.08 2.74 4.12
CA ILE A 39 -6.96 3.48 3.55
C ILE A 39 -7.36 4.02 2.20
N TYR A 40 -6.79 5.16 1.84
CA TYR A 40 -7.06 5.86 0.58
C TYR A 40 -5.73 6.08 -0.14
N CYS A 41 -5.68 5.69 -1.40
CA CYS A 41 -4.46 5.74 -2.21
C CYS A 41 -4.69 6.65 -3.41
N LYS A 42 -3.71 7.48 -3.73
CA LYS A 42 -3.74 8.29 -4.93
C LYS A 42 -3.49 7.39 -6.14
N MET A 43 -4.33 7.51 -7.17
CA MET A 43 -4.35 6.54 -8.28
C MET A 43 -3.79 7.10 -9.60
N ASP A 44 -2.75 7.93 -9.55
CA ASP A 44 -2.06 8.40 -10.75
C ASP A 44 -0.86 7.53 -11.11
N ASP A 45 -0.38 7.62 -12.35
CA ASP A 45 0.75 6.82 -12.85
C ASP A 45 2.06 7.12 -12.11
N SER A 46 2.21 8.32 -11.53
CA SER A 46 3.40 8.69 -10.76
C SER A 46 3.48 8.00 -9.41
N CYS A 47 2.38 7.41 -8.94
CA CYS A 47 2.32 6.62 -7.71
C CYS A 47 2.83 5.18 -7.91
N TRP A 48 3.31 4.82 -9.10
CA TRP A 48 3.77 3.48 -9.44
C TRP A 48 5.18 3.50 -10.04
N GLU A 49 6.06 2.66 -9.49
CA GLU A 49 7.42 2.51 -9.97
C GLU A 49 7.65 1.07 -10.48
N GLU A 50 8.18 0.93 -11.70
CA GLU A 50 8.56 -0.39 -12.22
C GLU A 50 9.77 -0.92 -11.43
N VAL A 51 9.66 -2.12 -10.89
CA VAL A 51 10.73 -2.76 -10.10
C VAL A 51 11.21 -4.06 -10.75
N SER A 52 12.50 -4.34 -10.60
CA SER A 52 13.07 -5.62 -11.03
C SER A 52 12.58 -6.76 -10.12
N LYS A 53 12.73 -7.99 -10.61
CA LYS A 53 12.41 -9.19 -9.82
C LYS A 53 13.23 -9.27 -8.53
N ASP A 54 14.52 -8.94 -8.59
CA ASP A 54 15.41 -9.00 -7.44
C ASP A 54 15.06 -7.91 -6.44
N LYS A 55 14.76 -6.69 -6.92
CA LYS A 55 14.32 -5.60 -6.05
C LYS A 55 13.01 -5.91 -5.35
N ARG A 56 12.10 -6.59 -6.07
CA ARG A 56 10.86 -7.13 -5.48
C ARG A 56 11.15 -8.10 -4.34
N LEU A 57 12.11 -9.00 -4.49
CA LEU A 57 12.46 -9.98 -3.44
C LEU A 57 13.04 -9.29 -2.19
N GLU A 58 13.96 -8.34 -2.38
CA GLU A 58 14.51 -7.53 -1.28
C GLU A 58 13.39 -6.79 -0.51
N LEU A 59 12.46 -6.17 -1.23
CA LEU A 59 11.35 -5.45 -0.62
C LEU A 59 10.42 -6.39 0.14
N ILE A 60 10.14 -7.58 -0.37
CA ILE A 60 9.33 -8.60 0.32
C ILE A 60 10.00 -9.04 1.64
N GLU A 61 11.33 -9.16 1.64
CA GLU A 61 12.09 -9.53 2.84
C GLU A 61 12.08 -8.41 3.88
N GLU A 62 12.47 -7.19 3.51
CA GLU A 62 12.45 -6.01 4.40
C GLU A 62 11.04 -5.80 4.98
N TYR A 63 10.03 -5.96 4.14
CA TYR A 63 8.64 -5.90 4.51
C TYR A 63 8.26 -6.93 5.58
N SER A 64 8.64 -8.19 5.36
CA SER A 64 8.35 -9.28 6.28
C SER A 64 8.92 -8.99 7.66
N GLU A 65 10.12 -8.41 7.73
CA GLU A 65 10.73 -7.96 8.98
C GLU A 65 9.94 -6.83 9.65
N LYS A 66 9.52 -5.81 8.89
CA LYS A 66 8.69 -4.70 9.43
C LYS A 66 7.34 -5.21 9.92
N LYS A 67 6.69 -6.09 9.16
CA LYS A 67 5.43 -6.75 9.52
C LYS A 67 5.57 -7.56 10.81
N ARG A 68 6.68 -8.26 11.03
CA ARG A 68 6.96 -8.98 12.29
C ARG A 68 7.07 -8.06 13.51
N LYS A 69 7.54 -6.83 13.32
CA LYS A 69 7.70 -5.83 14.39
C LYS A 69 6.41 -5.08 14.69
N LEU A 70 5.47 -5.00 13.73
CA LEU A 70 4.21 -4.28 13.88
C LEU A 70 3.07 -5.21 14.30
N PRO A 71 2.26 -4.84 15.31
CA PRO A 71 1.09 -5.63 15.67
C PRO A 71 -0.01 -5.49 14.60
N LYS A 72 -0.87 -6.50 14.48
CA LYS A 72 -2.03 -6.48 13.55
C LYS A 72 -3.00 -5.32 13.82
N SER A 73 -2.99 -4.74 15.01
CA SER A 73 -3.81 -3.56 15.35
C SER A 73 -3.22 -2.24 14.85
N ASP A 74 -1.96 -2.22 14.40
CA ASP A 74 -1.30 -1.02 13.91
C ASP A 74 -1.70 -0.76 12.46
N TYR A 75 -2.15 0.46 12.15
CA TYR A 75 -2.61 0.75 10.80
C TYR A 75 -1.51 0.60 9.73
N ARG A 76 -0.25 0.79 10.14
CA ARG A 76 0.92 0.62 9.29
C ARG A 76 1.01 -0.81 8.77
N TYR A 77 0.65 -1.81 9.59
CA TYR A 77 0.62 -3.23 9.21
C TYR A 77 -0.19 -3.46 7.93
N TYR A 78 -1.34 -2.80 7.79
CA TYR A 78 -2.23 -3.00 6.66
C TYR A 78 -1.81 -2.16 5.44
N SER A 79 -1.30 -0.94 5.66
CA SER A 79 -0.67 -0.15 4.59
C SER A 79 0.45 -0.95 3.93
N TYR A 80 1.19 -1.67 4.76
CA TYR A 80 2.15 -2.64 4.35
C TYR A 80 1.51 -3.76 3.49
N ASP A 81 0.42 -4.41 3.93
CA ASP A 81 -0.16 -5.53 3.17
C ASP A 81 -0.71 -5.08 1.79
N PHE A 82 -1.13 -3.81 1.70
CA PHE A 82 -1.41 -3.16 0.44
C PHE A 82 -0.18 -3.10 -0.48
N TYR A 83 0.96 -2.59 -0.01
CA TYR A 83 2.19 -2.51 -0.81
C TYR A 83 2.60 -3.88 -1.38
N LEU A 84 2.49 -4.96 -0.60
CA LEU A 84 2.77 -6.30 -1.13
C LEU A 84 1.78 -6.75 -2.22
N SER A 85 0.50 -6.44 -2.02
CA SER A 85 -0.55 -6.78 -2.99
C SER A 85 -0.39 -5.97 -4.28
N SER A 86 0.08 -4.74 -4.16
CA SER A 86 0.29 -3.82 -5.27
C SER A 86 1.51 -4.21 -6.13
N LEU A 87 2.50 -4.89 -5.54
CA LEU A 87 3.64 -5.52 -6.22
C LEU A 87 3.27 -6.69 -7.17
N GLY A 88 1.99 -6.97 -7.40
CA GLY A 88 1.52 -7.98 -8.36
C GLY A 88 2.06 -7.77 -9.79
N VAL A 89 2.04 -8.83 -10.60
CA VAL A 89 2.24 -8.68 -12.05
C VAL A 89 1.02 -7.94 -12.59
N ARG A 90 1.23 -6.73 -13.11
CA ARG A 90 0.17 -5.95 -13.76
C ARG A 90 0.01 -6.37 -15.22
#